data_AF-A0A2N1RVW8-F1
#
_entry.id   AF-A0A2N1RVW8-F1
#
_cell.length_a   1.000
_cell.length_b   1.000
_cell.length_c   1.000
_cell.angle_alpha   90.00
_cell.angle_beta   90.00
_cell.angle_gamma   90.00
#
_symmetry.space_group_name_H-M   'P 1'
#
loop_
_entity.id
_entity.type
_entity.pdbx_description
1 polymer ?
#
loop_
_entity_poly.entity_id
_entity_poly.type
_entity_poly.pdbx_seq_one_letter_code
_entity_poly.pdbx_strand_id
1 'polypeptide(L)'
;MIFETFKSLRWADYFLYALTDPRELYRRIKQKDPDPFALSFIVPFIAALFDILVISLMGSESAFFYYKISYGWILIFIYALFKIVVYSSLVDITAQFFGYKGNIREIITIVNFSLFPGFLFLPVFYLFSIINFAPGFFYAFFSIVFFIWYAMIFIQGISEMHSIDFGKSFVIFILPALFIGIVFFLIFILLIITGVGFITA
;
A
#
# COMPACT_ATOMS: atom_id res chain seq x y z
N MET A 1 24.50 -8.52 15.56
CA MET A 1 24.11 -7.45 14.62
C MET A 1 22.63 -7.08 14.77
N ILE A 2 21.66 -7.99 14.57
CA ILE A 2 20.22 -7.71 14.73
C ILE A 2 19.87 -7.13 16.13
N PHE A 3 20.42 -7.68 17.21
CA PHE A 3 20.09 -7.26 18.58
C PHE A 3 20.59 -5.84 18.94
N GLU A 4 21.71 -5.40 18.37
CA GLU A 4 22.23 -4.04 18.60
C GLU A 4 21.43 -2.98 17.83
N THR A 5 20.98 -3.32 16.62
CA THR A 5 20.08 -2.47 15.83
C THR A 5 18.73 -2.26 16.52
N PHE A 6 18.19 -3.29 17.19
CA PHE A 6 16.96 -3.14 17.97
C PHE A 6 17.15 -2.21 19.18
N LYS A 7 18.31 -2.28 19.85
CA LYS A 7 18.65 -1.40 20.98
C LYS A 7 18.86 0.06 20.59
N SER A 8 19.28 0.35 19.36
CA SER A 8 19.57 1.72 18.92
C SER A 8 18.31 2.56 18.69
N LEU A 9 17.11 1.95 18.65
CA LEU A 9 15.80 2.56 18.37
C LEU A 9 15.70 3.33 17.04
N ARG A 10 16.77 3.40 16.24
CA ARG A 10 16.82 4.08 14.92
C ARG A 10 15.81 3.51 13.92
N TRP A 11 15.38 2.27 14.11
CA TRP A 11 14.34 1.66 13.30
C TRP A 11 12.96 2.28 13.53
N ALA A 12 12.69 2.79 14.74
CA ALA A 12 11.42 3.42 15.11
C ALA A 12 11.23 4.77 14.40
N ASP A 13 12.34 5.44 14.05
CA ASP A 13 12.34 6.70 13.33
C ASP A 13 11.64 6.57 11.96
N TYR A 14 11.79 5.44 11.26
CA TYR A 14 11.08 5.20 9.99
C TYR A 14 9.55 5.23 10.17
N PHE A 15 9.05 4.63 11.24
CA PHE A 15 7.62 4.60 11.55
C PHE A 15 7.11 5.95 12.01
N LEU A 16 7.90 6.65 12.83
CA LEU A 16 7.59 8.00 13.28
C LEU A 16 7.49 8.96 12.08
N TYR A 17 8.52 9.01 11.23
CA TYR A 17 8.55 9.91 10.08
C TYR A 17 7.50 9.54 9.02
N ALA A 18 7.13 8.25 8.89
CA ALA A 18 5.99 7.87 8.06
C ALA A 18 4.68 8.54 8.50
N LEU A 19 4.51 8.83 9.80
CA LEU A 19 3.34 9.53 10.32
C LEU A 19 3.50 11.05 10.33
N THR A 20 4.70 11.57 10.65
CA THR A 20 4.91 13.00 10.94
C THR A 20 5.53 13.79 9.80
N ASP A 21 6.54 13.26 9.13
CA ASP A 21 7.29 13.95 8.07
C ASP A 21 7.80 12.97 6.98
N PRO A 22 7.03 12.82 5.88
CA PRO A 22 7.37 11.95 4.76
C PRO A 22 8.68 12.31 4.04
N ARG A 23 9.14 13.56 4.14
CA ARG A 23 10.39 13.98 3.49
C ARG A 23 11.59 13.50 4.31
N GLU A 24 11.52 13.65 5.62
CA GLU A 24 12.53 13.09 6.53
C GLU A 24 12.56 11.56 6.48
N LEU A 25 11.43 10.90 6.26
CA LEU A 25 11.38 9.45 6.01
C LEU A 25 12.32 9.05 4.86
N TYR A 26 12.24 9.73 3.71
CA TYR A 26 13.11 9.39 2.58
C TYR A 26 14.58 9.70 2.88
N ARG A 27 14.87 10.81 3.56
CA ARG A 27 16.25 11.14 3.98
C ARG A 27 16.87 10.04 4.85
N ARG A 28 16.08 9.46 5.76
CA ARG A 28 16.50 8.29 6.53
C ARG A 28 16.68 7.05 5.68
N ILE A 29 15.78 6.76 4.74
CA ILE A 29 15.92 5.63 3.80
C ILE A 29 17.24 5.74 3.02
N LYS A 30 17.60 6.95 2.58
CA LYS A 30 18.86 7.21 1.86
C LYS A 30 20.11 6.99 2.71
N GLN A 31 20.04 7.18 4.03
CA GLN A 31 21.16 6.95 4.95
C GLN A 31 21.52 5.47 5.10
N LYS A 32 20.58 4.54 4.79
CA LYS A 32 20.77 3.08 4.83
C LYS A 32 21.24 2.50 6.17
N ASP A 33 20.99 3.19 7.28
CA ASP A 33 21.36 2.75 8.62
C ASP A 33 20.18 2.83 9.60
N PRO A 34 19.54 1.69 9.96
CA PRO A 34 19.75 0.33 9.45
C PRO A 34 19.17 0.12 8.04
N ASP A 35 19.52 -1.00 7.36
CA ASP A 35 19.03 -1.31 6.01
C ASP A 35 17.49 -1.27 5.95
N PRO A 36 16.90 -0.24 5.32
CA PRO A 36 15.47 0.01 5.38
C PRO A 36 14.68 -0.96 4.51
N PHE A 37 15.32 -1.61 3.53
CA PHE A 37 14.62 -2.44 2.56
C PHE A 37 13.98 -3.66 3.23
N ALA A 38 14.76 -4.47 3.94
CA ALA A 38 14.24 -5.64 4.64
C ALA A 38 13.24 -5.26 5.75
N LEU A 39 13.52 -4.17 6.46
CA LEU A 39 12.66 -3.69 7.55
C LEU A 39 11.29 -3.21 7.05
N SER A 40 11.24 -2.63 5.86
CA SER A 40 10.00 -2.12 5.28
C SER A 40 8.95 -3.22 5.06
N PHE A 41 9.34 -4.49 4.85
CA PHE A 41 8.41 -5.60 4.64
C PHE A 41 7.62 -6.02 5.90
N ILE A 42 8.02 -5.55 7.07
CA ILE A 42 7.21 -5.69 8.30
C ILE A 42 5.88 -4.95 8.13
N VAL A 43 5.88 -3.82 7.38
CA VAL A 43 4.68 -3.00 7.21
C VAL A 43 3.57 -3.73 6.44
N PRO A 44 3.79 -4.23 5.21
CA PRO A 44 2.75 -4.98 4.49
C PRO A 44 2.36 -6.29 5.18
N PHE A 45 3.27 -6.90 5.96
CA PHE A 45 2.93 -8.09 6.77
C PHE A 45 1.87 -7.78 7.83
N ILE A 46 2.09 -6.73 8.63
CA ILE A 46 1.13 -6.31 9.65
C ILE A 46 -0.15 -5.74 8.99
N ALA A 47 -0.03 -5.00 7.88
CA ALA A 47 -1.18 -4.51 7.13
C ALA A 47 -2.11 -5.66 6.71
N ALA A 48 -1.55 -6.75 6.17
CA ALA A 48 -2.33 -7.92 5.77
C ALA A 48 -3.05 -8.59 6.95
N LEU A 49 -2.42 -8.62 8.14
CA LEU A 49 -3.06 -9.09 9.37
C LEU A 49 -4.21 -8.17 9.80
N PHE A 50 -4.08 -6.86 9.62
CA PHE A 50 -5.13 -5.91 10.00
C PHE A 50 -6.29 -5.97 9.01
N ASP A 51 -6.01 -6.07 7.71
CA ASP A 51 -7.01 -6.19 6.65
C ASP A 51 -7.87 -7.44 6.83
N ILE A 52 -7.27 -8.61 7.14
CA ILE A 52 -8.05 -9.83 7.38
C ILE A 52 -8.96 -9.70 8.60
N LEU A 53 -8.51 -9.02 9.66
CA LEU A 53 -9.30 -8.79 10.86
C LEU A 53 -10.48 -7.87 10.56
N VAL A 54 -10.28 -6.79 9.79
CA VAL A 54 -11.39 -5.91 9.38
C VAL A 54 -12.40 -6.65 8.51
N ILE A 55 -11.94 -7.44 7.52
CA ILE A 55 -12.82 -8.26 6.68
C ILE A 55 -13.57 -9.31 7.52
N SER A 56 -12.97 -9.79 8.60
CA SER A 56 -13.62 -10.71 9.55
C SER A 56 -14.73 -10.02 10.34
N LEU A 57 -14.55 -8.75 10.70
CA LEU A 57 -15.56 -7.95 11.42
C LEU A 57 -16.76 -7.55 10.54
N MET A 58 -16.60 -7.52 9.22
CA MET A 58 -17.65 -7.09 8.28
C MET A 58 -18.54 -8.22 7.73
N GLY A 59 -18.06 -9.46 7.70
CA GLY A 59 -18.71 -10.54 6.95
C GLY A 59 -19.30 -11.63 7.83
N SER A 60 -20.37 -12.28 7.36
CA SER A 60 -20.84 -13.56 7.90
C SER A 60 -19.83 -14.67 7.60
N GLU A 61 -19.52 -15.48 8.61
CA GLU A 61 -18.60 -16.61 8.49
C GLU A 61 -19.14 -17.64 7.49
N SER A 62 -18.50 -17.78 6.33
CA SER A 62 -18.72 -18.94 5.46
C SER A 62 -17.93 -20.17 5.96
N ALA A 63 -18.28 -21.38 5.54
CA ALA A 63 -17.54 -22.60 5.92
C ALA A 63 -16.08 -22.58 5.40
N PHE A 64 -15.80 -21.89 4.30
CA PHE A 64 -14.45 -21.58 3.83
C PHE A 64 -13.78 -20.49 4.68
N PHE A 65 -14.57 -19.67 5.38
CA PHE A 65 -14.12 -18.54 6.21
C PHE A 65 -13.69 -18.92 7.63
N TYR A 66 -14.00 -20.12 8.16
CA TYR A 66 -13.32 -20.61 9.38
C TYR A 66 -11.79 -20.71 9.19
N TYR A 67 -11.32 -20.69 7.93
CA TYR A 67 -9.91 -20.61 7.54
C TYR A 67 -9.39 -19.17 7.25
N LYS A 68 -10.17 -18.11 7.48
CA LYS A 68 -9.79 -16.71 7.19
C LYS A 68 -8.52 -16.28 7.92
N ILE A 69 -8.45 -16.56 9.23
CA ILE A 69 -7.29 -16.19 10.07
C ILE A 69 -6.12 -17.14 9.84
N SER A 70 -6.33 -18.38 9.38
CA SER A 70 -5.26 -19.36 9.21
C SER A 70 -4.51 -19.22 7.87
N TYR A 71 -5.21 -19.16 6.73
CA TYR A 71 -4.56 -19.04 5.41
C TYR A 71 -4.93 -17.77 4.64
N GLY A 72 -6.06 -17.13 4.96
CA GLY A 72 -6.52 -15.92 4.25
C GLY A 72 -5.54 -14.75 4.35
N TRP A 73 -4.91 -14.56 5.51
CA TRP A 73 -3.90 -13.53 5.69
C TRP A 73 -2.64 -13.76 4.83
N ILE A 74 -2.25 -15.03 4.59
CA ILE A 74 -1.12 -15.37 3.73
C ILE A 74 -1.44 -14.97 2.28
N LEU A 75 -2.65 -15.27 1.81
CA LEU A 75 -3.10 -14.89 0.48
C LEU A 75 -3.15 -13.36 0.33
N ILE A 76 -3.70 -12.65 1.32
CA ILE A 76 -3.74 -11.17 1.33
C ILE A 76 -2.33 -10.60 1.35
N PHE A 77 -1.41 -11.17 2.13
CA PHE A 77 -0.02 -10.74 2.17
C PHE A 77 0.68 -10.93 0.83
N ILE A 78 0.57 -12.12 0.20
CA ILE A 78 1.15 -12.39 -1.12
C ILE A 78 0.56 -11.43 -2.17
N TYR A 79 -0.76 -11.21 -2.14
CA TYR A 79 -1.43 -10.24 -3.01
C TYR A 79 -0.91 -8.81 -2.78
N ALA A 80 -0.73 -8.39 -1.53
CA ALA A 80 -0.18 -7.09 -1.18
C ALA A 80 1.25 -6.93 -1.69
N LEU A 81 2.13 -7.91 -1.48
CA LEU A 81 3.49 -7.90 -2.02
C LEU A 81 3.49 -7.80 -3.55
N PHE A 82 2.66 -8.58 -4.22
CA PHE A 82 2.53 -8.55 -5.68
C PHE A 82 2.10 -7.16 -6.16
N LYS A 83 1.06 -6.58 -5.55
CA LYS A 83 0.59 -5.22 -5.85
C LYS A 83 1.69 -4.18 -5.64
N ILE A 84 2.42 -4.26 -4.53
CA ILE A 84 3.51 -3.33 -4.19
C ILE A 84 4.63 -3.41 -5.22
N VAL A 85 5.09 -4.62 -5.58
CA VAL A 85 6.16 -4.82 -6.56
C VAL A 85 5.74 -4.34 -7.94
N VAL A 86 4.54 -4.71 -8.41
CA VAL A 86 4.03 -4.29 -9.72
C VAL A 86 3.87 -2.77 -9.79
N TYR A 87 3.23 -2.17 -8.80
CA TYR A 87 3.01 -0.73 -8.79
C TYR A 87 4.32 0.05 -8.66
N SER A 88 5.23 -0.38 -7.78
CA SER A 88 6.56 0.25 -7.62
C SER A 88 7.37 0.18 -8.91
N SER A 89 7.30 -0.94 -9.64
CA SER A 89 7.97 -1.09 -10.93
C SER A 89 7.41 -0.13 -11.98
N LEU A 90 6.09 0.04 -12.02
CA LEU A 90 5.46 0.98 -12.95
C LEU A 90 5.76 2.44 -12.62
N VAL A 91 5.83 2.78 -11.33
CA VAL A 91 6.28 4.10 -10.86
C VAL A 91 7.74 4.33 -11.24
N ASP A 92 8.61 3.34 -11.07
CA ASP A 92 10.03 3.43 -11.47
C ASP A 92 10.19 3.63 -12.98
N ILE A 93 9.45 2.85 -13.80
CA ILE A 93 9.43 3.02 -15.26
C ILE A 93 8.93 4.42 -15.64
N THR A 94 7.90 4.91 -14.95
CA THR A 94 7.37 6.26 -15.19
C THR A 94 8.42 7.32 -14.85
N ALA A 95 9.10 7.19 -13.71
CA ALA A 95 10.18 8.09 -13.33
C ALA A 95 11.32 8.08 -14.36
N GLN A 96 11.72 6.90 -14.84
CA GLN A 96 12.72 6.75 -15.91
C GLN A 96 12.25 7.38 -17.23
N PHE A 97 10.97 7.25 -17.58
CA PHE A 97 10.38 7.88 -18.77
C PHE A 97 10.47 9.42 -18.71
N PHE A 98 10.33 10.00 -17.51
CA PHE A 98 10.55 11.43 -17.29
C PHE A 98 12.03 11.83 -17.15
N GLY A 99 12.97 10.91 -17.35
CA GLY A 99 14.42 11.17 -17.33
C GLY A 99 15.07 11.10 -15.95
N TYR A 100 14.38 10.60 -14.93
CA TYR A 100 14.94 10.44 -13.59
C TYR A 100 15.66 9.09 -13.42
N LYS A 101 16.59 9.03 -12.47
CA LYS A 101 17.33 7.79 -12.16
C LYS A 101 16.40 6.79 -11.48
N GLY A 102 16.19 5.63 -12.10
CA GLY A 102 15.44 4.53 -11.50
C GLY A 102 16.13 3.94 -10.27
N ASN A 103 15.34 3.67 -9.24
CA ASN A 103 15.76 2.95 -8.04
C ASN A 103 14.56 2.22 -7.41
N ILE A 104 14.18 1.11 -8.04
CA ILE A 104 13.06 0.27 -7.60
C ILE A 104 13.13 -0.14 -6.12
N ARG A 105 14.33 -0.38 -5.58
CA ARG A 105 14.51 -0.81 -4.19
C ARG A 105 14.05 0.28 -3.22
N GLU A 106 14.41 1.54 -3.48
CA GLU A 106 13.99 2.68 -2.67
C GLU A 106 12.50 2.95 -2.84
N ILE A 107 11.96 2.84 -4.06
CA ILE A 107 10.51 3.01 -4.31
C ILE A 107 9.70 1.97 -3.53
N ILE A 108 10.07 0.68 -3.58
CA ILE A 108 9.41 -0.37 -2.79
C ILE A 108 9.46 -0.04 -1.30
N THR A 109 10.60 0.44 -0.81
CA THR A 109 10.79 0.82 0.59
C THR A 109 9.85 1.96 0.99
N ILE A 110 9.75 3.01 0.18
CA ILE A 110 8.83 4.13 0.40
C ILE A 110 7.38 3.65 0.37
N VAL A 111 6.99 2.83 -0.61
CA VAL A 111 5.63 2.29 -0.72
C VAL A 111 5.26 1.49 0.52
N ASN A 112 6.16 0.61 0.96
CA ASN A 112 5.95 -0.20 2.16
C ASN A 112 5.72 0.68 3.40
N PHE A 113 6.60 1.65 3.68
CA PHE A 113 6.41 2.55 4.83
C PHE A 113 5.19 3.46 4.69
N SER A 114 4.80 3.82 3.47
CA SER A 114 3.59 4.63 3.23
C SER A 114 2.30 3.90 3.63
N LEU A 115 2.31 2.56 3.75
CA LEU A 115 1.16 1.78 4.21
C LEU A 115 0.97 1.84 5.74
N PHE A 116 1.97 2.31 6.48
CA PHE A 116 1.97 2.29 7.94
C PHE A 116 0.79 3.02 8.60
N PRO A 117 0.34 4.22 8.14
CA PRO A 117 -0.84 4.87 8.70
C PRO A 117 -2.08 3.97 8.69
N GLY A 118 -2.18 3.05 7.72
CA GLY A 118 -3.27 2.09 7.61
C GLY A 118 -3.43 1.19 8.84
N PHE A 119 -2.43 1.10 9.73
CA PHE A 119 -2.56 0.34 10.98
C PHE A 119 -3.61 0.95 11.91
N LEU A 120 -3.88 2.25 11.78
CA LEU A 120 -4.93 2.92 12.55
C LEU A 120 -6.34 2.57 12.04
N PHE A 121 -6.46 1.92 10.88
CA PHE A 121 -7.75 1.55 10.32
C PHE A 121 -8.51 0.56 11.19
N LEU A 122 -7.88 -0.54 11.61
CA LEU A 122 -8.50 -1.56 12.45
C LEU A 122 -9.04 -1.00 13.79
N PRO A 123 -8.25 -0.29 14.63
CA PRO A 123 -8.76 0.21 15.90
C PRO A 123 -9.89 1.22 15.72
N VAL A 124 -9.81 2.09 14.71
CA VAL A 124 -10.86 3.08 14.43
C VAL A 124 -12.13 2.39 13.93
N PHE A 125 -12.00 1.47 12.97
CA PHE A 125 -13.13 0.72 12.42
C PHE A 125 -13.83 -0.16 13.48
N TYR A 126 -13.05 -0.78 14.36
CA TYR A 126 -13.57 -1.65 15.43
C TYR A 126 -14.56 -0.92 16.35
N LEU A 127 -14.31 0.36 16.68
CA LEU A 127 -15.21 1.17 17.50
C LEU A 127 -16.61 1.27 16.88
N PHE A 128 -16.69 1.49 15.57
CA PHE A 128 -17.97 1.62 14.83
C PHE A 128 -18.63 0.27 14.58
N SER A 129 -17.83 -0.78 14.42
CA SER A 129 -18.32 -2.15 14.27
C SER A 129 -19.01 -2.65 15.53
N ILE A 130 -18.44 -2.44 16.73
CA ILE A 130 -19.04 -2.90 18.00
C ILE A 130 -20.39 -2.24 18.27
N ILE A 131 -20.48 -0.92 18.06
CA ILE A 131 -21.72 -0.17 18.28
C ILE A 131 -22.74 -0.37 17.15
N ASN A 132 -22.41 -1.17 16.12
CA ASN A 132 -23.22 -1.41 14.93
C ASN A 132 -23.72 -0.13 14.23
N PHE A 133 -22.93 0.94 14.30
CA PHE A 133 -23.30 2.22 13.71
C PHE A 133 -22.73 2.34 12.29
N ALA A 134 -23.57 2.06 11.29
CA ALA A 134 -23.26 2.18 9.86
C ALA A 134 -21.86 1.64 9.45
N PRO A 135 -21.50 0.39 9.80
CA PRO A 135 -20.14 -0.14 9.61
C PRO A 135 -19.68 -0.08 8.15
N GLY A 136 -20.56 -0.36 7.17
CA GLY A 136 -20.21 -0.27 5.75
C GLY A 136 -19.81 1.14 5.30
N PHE A 137 -20.48 2.18 5.83
CA PHE A 137 -20.15 3.57 5.52
C PHE A 137 -18.77 3.94 6.09
N PHE A 138 -18.52 3.63 7.37
CA PHE A 138 -17.23 3.95 8.01
C PHE A 138 -16.08 3.15 7.42
N TYR A 139 -16.31 1.90 6.99
CA TYR A 139 -15.33 1.12 6.24
C TYR A 139 -14.88 1.89 4.98
N ALA A 140 -15.83 2.32 4.14
CA ALA A 140 -15.52 3.04 2.91
C ALA A 140 -14.88 4.41 3.19
N PHE A 141 -15.42 5.16 4.16
CA PHE A 141 -14.92 6.47 4.53
C PHE A 141 -13.46 6.41 5.00
N PHE A 142 -13.14 5.56 5.98
CA PHE A 142 -11.78 5.44 6.46
C PHE A 142 -10.84 4.85 5.41
N SER A 143 -11.31 3.92 4.55
CA SER A 143 -10.50 3.42 3.43
C SER A 143 -10.03 4.54 2.51
N ILE A 144 -10.91 5.50 2.19
CA ILE A 144 -10.56 6.67 1.38
C ILE A 144 -9.57 7.58 2.11
N VAL A 145 -9.80 7.85 3.40
CA VAL A 145 -8.91 8.68 4.22
C VAL A 145 -7.48 8.10 4.28
N PHE A 146 -7.35 6.81 4.59
CA PHE A 146 -6.06 6.13 4.64
C PHE A 146 -5.41 6.01 3.26
N PHE A 147 -6.21 5.84 2.19
CA PHE A 147 -5.69 5.86 0.83
C PHE A 147 -5.08 7.21 0.45
N ILE A 148 -5.75 8.32 0.80
CA ILE A 148 -5.23 9.67 0.57
C ILE A 148 -3.93 9.88 1.37
N TRP A 149 -3.90 9.43 2.63
CA TRP A 149 -2.70 9.54 3.47
C TRP A 149 -1.53 8.75 2.88
N TYR A 150 -1.77 7.49 2.51
CA TYR A 150 -0.80 6.66 1.80
C TYR A 150 -0.25 7.36 0.54
N ALA A 151 -1.13 7.89 -0.30
CA ALA A 151 -0.74 8.58 -1.52
C ALA A 151 0.11 9.81 -1.22
N MET A 152 -0.26 10.61 -0.21
CA MET A 152 0.48 11.80 0.20
C MET A 152 1.91 11.49 0.67
N ILE A 153 2.10 10.41 1.44
CA ILE A 153 3.45 9.99 1.88
C ILE A 153 4.25 9.53 0.67
N PHE A 154 3.65 8.72 -0.21
CA PHE A 154 4.36 8.18 -1.35
C PHE A 154 4.77 9.29 -2.35
N ILE A 155 3.88 10.22 -2.68
CA ILE A 155 4.17 11.35 -3.56
C ILE A 155 5.31 12.21 -2.99
N GLN A 156 5.28 12.49 -1.69
CA GLN A 156 6.36 13.23 -1.03
C GLN A 156 7.68 12.46 -1.02
N GLY A 157 7.64 11.14 -0.82
CA GLY A 157 8.83 10.28 -0.94
C GLY A 157 9.44 10.32 -2.34
N ILE A 158 8.62 10.27 -3.40
CA ILE A 158 9.08 10.42 -4.79
C ILE A 158 9.67 11.82 -5.03
N SER A 159 9.01 12.87 -4.50
CA SER A 159 9.47 14.26 -4.59
C SER A 159 10.86 14.44 -3.99
N GLU A 160 11.11 13.90 -2.80
CA GLU A 160 12.43 13.97 -2.17
C GLU A 160 13.45 13.07 -2.88
N MET A 161 13.04 11.88 -3.34
CA MET A 161 13.90 10.92 -4.05
C MET A 161 14.51 11.48 -5.33
N HIS A 162 13.70 12.18 -6.13
CA HIS A 162 14.17 12.79 -7.37
C HIS A 162 14.48 14.28 -7.24
N SER A 163 14.28 14.86 -6.05
CA SER A 163 14.45 16.30 -5.80
C SER A 163 13.62 17.15 -6.78
N ILE A 164 12.35 16.79 -6.93
CA ILE A 164 11.40 17.41 -7.88
C ILE A 164 10.21 18.03 -7.16
N ASP A 165 9.53 18.96 -7.84
CA ASP A 165 8.29 19.58 -7.34
C ASP A 165 7.18 18.54 -7.12
N PHE A 166 6.36 18.78 -6.09
CA PHE A 166 5.24 17.91 -5.72
C PHE A 166 4.31 17.57 -6.90
N GLY A 167 4.03 18.54 -7.78
CA GLY A 167 3.15 18.32 -8.94
C GLY A 167 3.70 17.30 -9.94
N LYS A 168 5.03 17.27 -10.15
CA LYS A 168 5.66 16.27 -11.04
C LYS A 168 5.63 14.88 -10.39
N SER A 169 5.89 14.81 -9.08
CA SER A 169 5.76 13.55 -8.33
C SER A 169 4.34 12.99 -8.34
N PHE A 170 3.34 13.87 -8.26
CA PHE A 170 1.94 13.49 -8.37
C PHE A 170 1.65 12.85 -9.74
N VAL A 171 2.16 13.44 -10.82
CA VAL A 171 2.03 12.87 -12.18
C VAL A 171 2.71 11.51 -12.28
N ILE A 172 3.93 11.36 -11.75
CA ILE A 172 4.66 10.10 -11.74
C ILE A 172 3.90 9.02 -10.96
N PHE A 173 3.24 9.40 -9.86
CA PHE A 173 2.41 8.50 -9.06
C PHE A 173 1.12 8.11 -9.79
N ILE A 174 0.38 9.06 -10.38
CA ILE A 174 -0.96 8.80 -10.92
C ILE A 174 -0.93 8.10 -12.29
N LEU A 175 0.10 8.33 -13.11
CA LEU A 175 0.17 7.82 -14.47
C LEU A 175 0.13 6.28 -14.54
N PRO A 176 0.88 5.52 -13.71
CA PRO A 176 0.71 4.08 -13.56
C PRO A 176 -0.72 3.65 -13.24
N ALA A 177 -1.38 4.33 -12.31
CA ALA A 177 -2.74 3.99 -11.89
C ALA A 177 -3.74 4.19 -13.04
N LEU A 178 -3.60 5.29 -13.80
CA LEU A 178 -4.41 5.54 -14.99
C LEU A 178 -4.17 4.48 -16.07
N PHE A 179 -2.91 4.11 -16.32
CA PHE A 179 -2.57 3.07 -17.28
C PHE A 179 -3.20 1.72 -16.91
N ILE A 180 -3.04 1.30 -15.65
CA ILE A 180 -3.67 0.08 -15.12
C ILE A 180 -5.20 0.16 -15.29
N GLY A 181 -5.81 1.28 -14.91
CA GLY A 181 -7.26 1.48 -15.01
C GLY A 181 -7.79 1.35 -16.44
N ILE A 182 -7.10 1.96 -17.42
CA ILE A 182 -7.45 1.86 -18.84
C ILE A 182 -7.32 0.41 -19.32
N VAL A 183 -6.24 -0.29 -18.97
CA VAL A 183 -6.04 -1.69 -19.36
C VAL A 183 -7.16 -2.59 -18.80
N PHE A 184 -7.48 -2.46 -17.51
CA PHE A 184 -8.57 -3.23 -16.90
C PHE A 184 -9.93 -2.91 -17.52
N PHE A 185 -10.19 -1.63 -17.83
CA PHE A 185 -11.42 -1.23 -18.52
C PHE A 185 -11.56 -1.88 -19.90
N LEU A 186 -10.48 -1.92 -20.69
CA LEU A 186 -10.47 -2.58 -21.99
C LEU A 186 -10.65 -4.11 -21.88
N ILE A 187 -9.99 -4.75 -20.91
CA ILE A 187 -10.18 -6.18 -20.63
C ILE A 187 -11.64 -6.48 -20.25
N PHE A 188 -12.25 -5.62 -19.43
CA PHE A 188 -13.64 -5.77 -19.03
C PHE A 188 -14.60 -5.68 -20.23
N ILE A 189 -14.39 -4.71 -21.13
CA ILE A 189 -15.17 -4.60 -22.38
C ILE A 189 -15.01 -5.86 -23.23
N LEU A 190 -13.77 -6.35 -23.39
CA LEU A 190 -13.49 -7.55 -24.17
C LEU A 190 -14.21 -8.77 -23.59
N LEU A 191 -14.21 -8.93 -22.27
CA LEU A 191 -14.92 -10.01 -21.58
C LEU A 191 -16.44 -9.94 -21.79
N ILE A 192 -17.03 -8.75 -21.81
CA ILE A 192 -18.46 -8.58 -22.12
C ILE A 192 -18.74 -9.02 -23.55
N ILE A 193 -17.94 -8.56 -24.51
CA ILE A 193 -18.15 -8.88 -25.93
C ILE A 193 -18.00 -10.38 -26.19
N THR A 194 -16.96 -11.02 -25.66
CA THR A 194 -16.74 -12.46 -25.82
C THR A 194 -17.77 -13.28 -25.05
N GLY A 195 -18.16 -12.84 -23.86
CA GLY A 195 -19.19 -13.49 -23.05
C GLY A 195 -20.56 -13.46 -23.72
N VAL A 196 -20.98 -12.30 -24.24
CA VAL A 196 -22.22 -12.18 -25.03
C VAL A 196 -22.13 -13.03 -26.29
N GLY A 197 -21.00 -12.94 -27.01
CA GLY A 197 -20.77 -13.74 -28.22
C GLY A 197 -20.90 -15.25 -27.98
N PHE A 198 -20.41 -15.75 -26.85
CA PHE A 198 -20.52 -17.17 -26.47
C PHE A 198 -21.95 -17.57 -26.09
N ILE A 199 -22.75 -16.66 -25.52
CA ILE A 199 -24.16 -16.94 -25.16
C ILE A 199 -25.06 -16.93 -26.41
N THR A 200 -24.74 -16.08 -27.39
CA THR A 200 -25.55 -15.91 -28.60
C THR A 200 -25.17 -16.84 -29.75
N ALA A 201 -24.02 -17.51 -29.67
CA ALA A 201 -23.56 -18.52 -30.64
C ALA A 201 -24.12 -19.92 -30.30
#